data_AF-A0A1H2ZG29-F1
#
_entry.id   AF-A0A1H2ZG29-F1
#
_cell.length_a   1.000
_cell.length_b   1.000
_cell.length_c   1.000
_cell.angle_alpha   90.00
_cell.angle_beta   90.00
_cell.angle_gamma   90.00
#
_symmetry.space_group_name_H-M   'P 1'
#
loop_
_entity.id
_entity.type
_entity.pdbx_description
1 polymer ?
#
loop_
_entity_poly.entity_id
_entity_poly.type
_entity_poly.pdbx_seq_one_letter_code
_entity_poly.pdbx_strand_id
1 'polypeptide(L)'
;MGQTTLHGVDIASLRETYLRKVTETLPQRARARGDWPICQDHCFSRVVLDNVFEDEWYDHVDGRPAYEHLSVAELRQAIEIADRMLDGERPTVVELHTNSLQWRGKTE
;
A
#
# COMPACT_ATOMS: atom_id res chain seq x y z
N MET A 1 4.51 26.66 -13.42
CA MET A 1 4.11 25.76 -12.32
C MET A 1 5.31 24.87 -12.05
N GLY A 2 5.92 25.00 -10.87
CA GLY A 2 7.33 24.65 -10.61
C GLY A 2 7.68 23.17 -10.76
N GLN A 3 8.53 22.88 -11.74
CA GLN A 3 9.29 21.62 -11.81
C GLN A 3 10.56 21.79 -10.98
N THR A 4 10.46 21.44 -9.70
CA THR A 4 11.63 21.08 -8.89
C THR A 4 11.58 19.56 -8.86
N THR A 5 12.41 18.81 -9.58
CA THR A 5 13.81 18.55 -9.20
C THR A 5 14.62 18.00 -10.39
N LEU A 6 15.80 18.57 -10.62
CA LEU A 6 16.83 18.11 -11.56
C LEU A 6 17.84 17.11 -10.91
N HIS A 7 17.51 16.47 -9.77
CA HIS A 7 18.48 15.58 -9.09
C HIS A 7 17.94 14.57 -8.04
N GLY A 8 16.66 14.22 -7.99
CA GLY A 8 16.19 13.34 -6.92
C GLY A 8 14.76 12.90 -7.13
N VAL A 9 14.59 11.58 -7.18
CA VAL A 9 13.36 10.79 -6.98
C VAL A 9 12.06 11.56 -7.23
N ASP A 10 11.47 11.34 -8.40
CA ASP A 10 10.19 11.94 -8.76
C ASP A 10 9.06 11.35 -7.89
N ILE A 11 8.64 12.12 -6.88
CA ILE A 11 7.59 11.69 -5.95
C ILE A 11 6.26 11.43 -6.67
N ALA A 12 5.98 12.14 -7.77
CA ALA A 12 4.79 11.92 -8.59
C ALA A 12 4.83 10.53 -9.24
N SER A 13 5.99 10.12 -9.78
CA SER A 13 6.21 8.79 -10.35
C SER A 13 6.06 7.68 -9.31
N LEU A 14 6.53 7.90 -8.08
CA LEU A 14 6.32 6.96 -6.98
C LEU A 14 4.84 6.85 -6.62
N ARG A 15 4.11 7.97 -6.53
CA ARG A 15 2.66 7.97 -6.28
C ARG A 15 1.90 7.24 -7.37
N GLU A 16 2.22 7.49 -8.64
CA GLU A 16 1.61 6.79 -9.77
C GLU A 16 1.86 5.29 -9.70
N THR A 17 3.11 4.89 -9.43
CA THR A 17 3.51 3.48 -9.32
C THR A 17 2.76 2.78 -8.19
N TYR A 18 2.73 3.41 -7.01
CA TYR A 18 1.98 2.92 -5.86
C TYR A 18 0.50 2.76 -6.20
N LEU A 19 -0.13 3.81 -6.75
CA LEU A 19 -1.55 3.83 -7.09
C LEU A 19 -1.89 2.69 -8.05
N ARG A 20 -1.15 2.56 -9.16
CA ARG A 20 -1.31 1.48 -10.15
C ARG A 20 -1.19 0.09 -9.50
N LYS A 21 -0.29 -0.10 -8.55
CA LYS A 21 -0.13 -1.39 -7.85
C LYS A 21 -1.36 -1.72 -7.00
N VAL A 22 -1.84 -0.77 -6.18
CA VAL A 22 -2.95 -1.03 -5.24
C VAL A 22 -4.34 -0.98 -5.89
N THR A 23 -4.54 -0.22 -6.97
CA THR A 23 -5.85 -0.09 -7.65
C THR A 23 -6.02 -1.05 -8.80
N GLU A 24 -4.95 -1.47 -9.46
CA GLU A 24 -5.04 -2.31 -10.67
C GLU A 24 -4.32 -3.64 -10.50
N THR A 25 -3.04 -3.64 -10.13
CA THR A 25 -2.21 -4.85 -10.22
C THR A 25 -2.58 -5.89 -9.16
N LEU A 26 -2.69 -5.46 -7.90
CA LEU A 26 -3.05 -6.32 -6.76
C LEU A 26 -4.48 -6.86 -6.88
N PRO A 27 -5.51 -6.03 -7.17
CA PRO A 27 -6.86 -6.53 -7.40
C PRO A 27 -6.94 -7.52 -8.57
N GLN A 28 -6.23 -7.27 -9.67
CA GLN A 28 -6.19 -8.23 -10.79
C GLN A 28 -5.56 -9.56 -10.38
N ARG A 29 -4.45 -9.55 -9.63
CA ARG A 29 -3.83 -10.77 -9.10
C ARG A 29 -4.74 -11.51 -8.13
N ALA A 30 -5.43 -10.78 -7.25
CA ALA A 30 -6.40 -11.36 -6.31
C ALA A 30 -7.55 -12.05 -7.04
N ARG A 31 -8.11 -11.40 -8.08
CA ARG A 31 -9.16 -11.98 -8.93
C ARG A 31 -8.67 -13.18 -9.73
N ALA A 32 -7.46 -13.12 -10.26
CA ALA A 32 -6.87 -14.22 -11.03
C ALA A 32 -6.58 -15.45 -10.18
N ARG A 33 -6.13 -15.28 -8.94
CA ARG A 33 -5.88 -16.39 -7.99
C ARG A 33 -7.15 -16.86 -7.30
N GLY A 34 -8.09 -15.97 -7.00
CA GLY A 34 -9.38 -16.28 -6.38
C GLY A 34 -9.35 -16.68 -4.89
N ASP A 35 -8.17 -16.78 -4.28
CA ASP A 35 -7.97 -17.38 -2.95
C ASP A 35 -7.38 -16.39 -1.92
N TRP A 36 -7.23 -15.12 -2.30
CA TRP A 36 -6.72 -14.08 -1.40
C TRP A 36 -7.81 -13.60 -0.42
N PRO A 37 -7.44 -13.26 0.83
CA PRO A 37 -8.40 -12.77 1.82
C PRO A 37 -9.00 -11.40 1.48
N ILE A 38 -8.34 -10.65 0.58
CA ILE A 38 -8.76 -9.32 0.11
C ILE A 38 -8.71 -9.26 -1.42
N CYS A 39 -9.65 -8.52 -2.01
CA CYS A 39 -9.79 -8.39 -3.47
C CYS A 39 -10.11 -6.94 -3.92
N GLN A 40 -10.38 -6.04 -2.98
CA GLN A 40 -10.73 -4.64 -3.27
C GLN A 40 -9.51 -3.73 -3.18
N ASP A 41 -9.43 -2.75 -4.08
CA ASP A 41 -8.36 -1.74 -4.15
C ASP A 41 -8.11 -1.02 -2.82
N HIS A 42 -9.17 -0.52 -2.18
CA HIS A 42 -9.07 0.16 -0.90
C HIS A 42 -8.61 -0.75 0.24
N CYS A 43 -8.87 -2.07 0.17
CA CYS A 43 -8.33 -3.02 1.14
C CYS A 43 -6.81 -3.14 0.98
N PHE A 44 -6.31 -3.24 -0.26
CA PHE A 44 -4.87 -3.26 -0.51
C PHE A 44 -4.21 -1.98 -0.06
N SER A 45 -4.77 -0.81 -0.42
CA SER A 45 -4.22 0.47 0.03
C SER A 45 -4.17 0.53 1.56
N ARG A 46 -5.23 0.11 2.27
CA ARG A 46 -5.23 0.11 3.73
C ARG A 46 -4.15 -0.80 4.30
N VAL A 47 -4.10 -2.06 3.85
CA VAL A 47 -3.12 -3.04 4.36
C VAL A 47 -1.70 -2.57 4.10
N VAL A 48 -1.41 -2.05 2.90
CA VAL A 48 -0.09 -1.53 2.59
C VAL A 48 0.27 -0.37 3.52
N LEU A 49 -0.61 0.62 3.67
CA LEU A 49 -0.36 1.77 4.55
C LEU A 49 -0.18 1.37 6.01
N ASP A 50 -1.05 0.50 6.54
CA ASP A 50 -0.92 0.01 7.91
C ASP A 50 0.46 -0.68 8.11
N ASN A 51 0.96 -1.44 7.12
CA ASN A 51 2.29 -2.05 7.19
C ASN A 51 3.45 -1.06 6.98
N VAL A 52 3.23 0.08 6.34
CA VAL A 52 4.26 1.15 6.24
C VAL A 52 4.45 1.83 7.58
N PHE A 53 3.36 2.10 8.28
CA PHE A 53 3.38 2.79 9.58
C PHE A 53 3.54 1.83 10.77
N GLU A 54 3.36 0.53 10.53
CA GLU A 54 3.30 -0.51 11.57
C GLU A 54 2.27 -0.16 12.66
N ASP A 55 1.21 0.54 12.24
CA ASP A 55 0.15 1.11 13.09
C ASP A 55 -1.08 1.44 12.22
N GLU A 56 -2.12 2.04 12.81
CA GLU A 56 -3.30 2.49 12.09
C GLU A 56 -2.95 3.71 11.20
N TRP A 57 -2.94 3.54 9.87
CA TRP A 57 -2.40 4.58 8.99
C TRP A 57 -3.06 5.96 9.12
N TYR A 58 -4.33 6.03 9.54
CA TYR A 58 -5.06 7.28 9.72
C TYR A 58 -4.68 8.08 10.97
N ASP A 59 -3.91 7.49 11.89
CA ASP A 59 -3.27 8.26 12.98
C ASP A 59 -2.06 9.05 12.46
N HIS A 60 -1.40 8.52 11.43
CA HIS A 60 -0.22 9.12 10.81
C HIS A 60 -0.53 10.05 9.64
N VAL A 61 -1.62 9.78 8.91
CA VAL A 61 -1.98 10.52 7.69
C VAL A 61 -3.39 11.09 7.81
N ASP A 62 -3.45 12.39 8.09
CA ASP A 62 -4.70 13.14 8.24
C ASP A 62 -5.41 13.42 6.90
N GLY A 63 -4.64 13.45 5.81
CA GLY A 63 -5.12 13.89 4.50
C GLY A 63 -5.65 12.78 3.60
N ARG A 64 -6.67 13.10 2.79
CA ARG A 64 -7.25 12.18 1.81
C ARG A 64 -7.18 12.78 0.39
N PRO A 65 -6.71 12.00 -0.60
CA PRO A 65 -6.26 10.61 -0.51
C PRO A 65 -4.87 10.46 0.14
N ALA A 66 -4.70 9.43 0.99
CA ALA A 66 -3.52 9.26 1.85
C ALA A 66 -2.18 9.29 1.10
N TYR A 67 -2.13 8.73 -0.12
CA TYR A 67 -0.91 8.67 -0.92
C TYR A 67 -0.35 10.05 -1.32
N GLU A 68 -1.17 11.10 -1.32
CA GLU A 68 -0.73 12.48 -1.60
C GLU A 68 -0.01 13.14 -0.42
N HIS A 69 -0.16 12.57 0.77
CA HIS A 69 0.44 13.06 2.00
C HIS A 69 1.68 12.27 2.40
N LEU A 70 1.95 11.15 1.72
CA LEU A 70 3.15 10.36 1.93
C LEU A 70 4.41 11.05 1.37
N SER A 71 5.48 10.90 2.13
CA SER A 71 6.87 11.22 1.81
C SER A 71 7.45 10.21 0.84
N VAL A 72 8.58 10.56 0.20
CA VAL A 72 9.31 9.68 -0.72
C VAL A 72 9.70 8.34 -0.07
N ALA A 73 10.13 8.35 1.20
CA ALA A 73 10.49 7.14 1.92
C ALA A 73 9.28 6.22 2.17
N GLU A 74 8.16 6.80 2.61
CA GLU A 74 6.90 6.07 2.87
C GLU A 74 6.32 5.49 1.58
N LEU A 75 6.38 6.24 0.46
CA LEU A 75 5.96 5.74 -0.84
C LEU A 75 6.82 4.58 -1.34
N ARG A 76 8.14 4.62 -1.09
CA ARG A 76 9.03 3.51 -1.44
C ARG A 76 8.69 2.26 -0.64
N GLN A 77 8.56 2.40 0.68
CA GLN A 77 8.11 1.32 1.57
C GLN A 77 6.75 0.76 1.10
N ALA A 78 5.80 1.62 0.77
CA ALA A 78 4.49 1.21 0.27
C ALA A 78 4.59 0.40 -1.03
N ILE A 79 5.45 0.83 -1.96
CA ILE A 79 5.72 0.10 -3.21
C ILE A 79 6.38 -1.24 -2.91
N GLU A 80 7.36 -1.30 -2.01
CA GLU A 80 8.05 -2.52 -1.62
C GLU A 80 7.10 -3.54 -0.99
N ILE A 81 6.21 -3.11 -0.10
CA ILE A 81 5.17 -3.96 0.49
C ILE A 81 4.20 -4.45 -0.59
N ALA A 82 3.76 -3.57 -1.48
CA ALA A 82 2.90 -3.96 -2.59
C ALA A 82 3.61 -4.94 -3.55
N ASP A 83 4.91 -4.80 -3.76
CA ASP A 83 5.72 -5.71 -4.57
C ASP A 83 5.86 -7.07 -3.88
N ARG A 84 6.09 -7.10 -2.57
CA ARG A 84 6.12 -8.32 -1.76
C ARG A 84 4.80 -9.09 -1.84
N MET A 85 3.66 -8.41 -1.92
CA MET A 85 2.36 -9.05 -2.17
C MET A 85 2.23 -9.64 -3.59
N LEU A 86 2.89 -9.03 -4.58
CA LEU A 86 2.85 -9.45 -5.99
C LEU A 86 3.80 -10.62 -6.28
N ASP A 87 5.00 -10.58 -5.72
CA ASP A 87 6.02 -11.63 -5.80
C ASP A 87 5.66 -12.83 -4.91
N GLY A 88 5.14 -12.52 -3.72
CA GLY A 88 4.68 -13.51 -2.76
C GLY A 88 3.42 -14.25 -3.20
N GLU A 89 3.08 -15.25 -2.39
CA GLU A 89 1.86 -16.03 -2.55
C GLU A 89 0.80 -15.61 -1.53
N ARG A 90 -0.35 -16.30 -1.53
CA ARG A 90 -1.40 -16.10 -0.52
C ARG A 90 -0.87 -15.91 0.93
N PRO A 91 0.05 -16.74 1.46
CA PRO A 91 0.52 -16.57 2.85
C PRO A 91 1.06 -15.18 3.13
N THR A 92 1.75 -14.57 2.17
CA THR A 92 2.29 -13.21 2.31
C THR A 92 1.18 -12.16 2.43
N VAL A 93 0.14 -12.27 1.61
CA VAL A 93 -1.02 -11.36 1.67
C VAL A 93 -1.82 -11.56 2.96
N VAL A 94 -1.94 -12.81 3.43
CA VAL A 94 -2.59 -13.15 4.71
C VAL A 94 -1.82 -12.55 5.87
N GLU A 95 -0.49 -12.72 5.93
CA GLU A 95 0.38 -12.15 6.97
C GLU A 95 0.21 -10.63 7.07
N LEU A 96 0.37 -9.93 5.95
CA LEU A 96 0.25 -8.46 5.90
C LEU A 96 -1.15 -7.99 6.29
N HIS A 97 -2.20 -8.70 5.85
CA HIS A 97 -3.58 -8.40 6.24
C HIS A 97 -3.82 -8.62 7.73
N THR A 98 -3.30 -9.70 8.30
CA THR A 98 -3.40 -10.00 9.73
C THR A 98 -2.69 -8.93 10.57
N ASN A 99 -1.50 -8.46 10.15
CA ASN A 99 -0.83 -7.35 10.82
C ASN A 99 -1.71 -6.08 10.83
N SER A 100 -2.29 -5.72 9.68
CA SER A 100 -3.26 -4.60 9.55
C SER A 100 -4.47 -4.75 10.47
N LEU A 101 -4.95 -5.97 10.71
CA LEU A 101 -6.04 -6.20 11.67
C LEU A 101 -5.58 -6.02 13.12
N GLN A 102 -4.41 -6.54 13.46
CA GLN A 102 -3.83 -6.44 14.82
C GLN A 102 -3.63 -5.00 15.25
N TRP A 103 -3.01 -4.17 14.40
CA TRP A 103 -2.79 -2.75 14.70
C TRP A 103 -4.09 -1.98 14.91
N ARG A 104 -5.15 -2.37 14.18
CA ARG A 104 -6.47 -1.73 14.29
C ARG A 104 -7.33 -2.25 15.42
N GLY A 105 -6.73 -3.00 16.35
CA GLY A 105 -7.45 -3.64 17.47
C GLY A 105 -8.55 -4.61 17.02
N LYS A 106 -8.49 -5.12 15.79
CA LYS A 106 -9.39 -6.16 15.26
C LYS A 106 -8.79 -7.55 15.49
N THR A 107 -8.27 -7.74 16.69
CA THR A 107 -7.91 -9.07 17.20
C THR A 107 -9.20 -9.74 17.62
N GLU A 108 -9.48 -10.92 17.05
CA GLU A 108 -10.63 -11.76 17.40
C GLU A 108 -10.72 -12.06 18.91
#